data_AF-A0A7K2ZDA0-F1
#
_entry.id   AF-A0A7K2ZDA0-F1
#
_cell.length_a   1.000
_cell.length_b   1.000
_cell.length_c   1.000
_cell.angle_alpha   90.00
_cell.angle_beta   90.00
_cell.angle_gamma   90.00
#
_symmetry.space_group_name_H-M   'P 1'
#
loop_
_entity.id
_entity.type
_entity.pdbx_description
1 polymer ?
#
loop_
_entity_poly.entity_id
_entity_poly.type
_entity_poly.pdbx_seq_one_letter_code
_entity_poly.pdbx_strand_id
1 'polypeptide(L)' 'QLRGLGTECGGELAGLLTAAGLLPSAAHERARNIVASPLAGLDGSLSLGPWLTELDRLVCGSPAAAALSGRFLFALD' A
#
# COMPACT_ATOMS: atom_id res chain seq x y z
N GLN A 1 3.37 3.97 -10.63
CA GLN A 1 3.43 3.12 -11.84
C GLN A 1 4.72 3.43 -12.59
N LEU A 2 5.54 2.42 -12.87
CA LEU A 2 6.75 2.57 -13.68
C LEU A 2 6.47 2.04 -15.10
N ARG A 3 7.09 2.65 -16.12
CA ARG A 3 6.92 2.31 -17.54
C ARG A 3 8.28 2.34 -18.24
N GLY A 4 8.41 1.66 -19.38
CA GLY A 4 9.63 1.64 -20.18
C GLY A 4 10.78 0.81 -19.59
N LEU A 5 10.45 -0.17 -18.74
CA LEU A 5 11.43 -1.06 -18.12
C LEU A 5 12.02 -2.03 -19.16
N GLY A 6 13.34 -2.22 -19.15
CA GLY A 6 14.01 -3.24 -19.96
C GLY A 6 13.64 -4.66 -19.51
N THR A 7 13.70 -5.64 -20.40
CA THR A 7 13.21 -7.01 -20.12
C THR A 7 13.91 -7.66 -18.93
N GLU A 8 15.20 -7.40 -18.75
CA GLU A 8 16.02 -8.05 -17.71
C GLU A 8 16.05 -7.29 -16.38
N CYS A 9 15.51 -6.06 -16.30
CA CYS A 9 15.67 -5.22 -15.10
C CYS A 9 14.69 -5.56 -13.97
N GLY A 10 13.71 -6.45 -14.21
CA GLY A 10 12.62 -6.73 -13.26
C GLY A 10 13.11 -7.25 -11.91
N GLY A 11 14.09 -8.17 -11.90
CA GLY A 11 14.62 -8.75 -10.68
C GLY A 11 15.38 -7.74 -9.81
N GLU A 12 16.29 -6.99 -10.43
CA GLU A 12 17.06 -5.94 -9.74
C GLU A 12 16.14 -4.85 -9.18
N LEU A 13 15.20 -4.36 -10.00
CA LEU A 13 14.23 -3.36 -9.58
C LEU A 13 13.35 -3.85 -8.42
N ALA A 14 12.86 -5.09 -8.48
CA ALA A 14 12.10 -5.68 -7.39
C ALA A 14 12.92 -5.75 -6.09
N GLY A 15 14.21 -6.12 -6.18
CA GLY A 15 15.12 -6.11 -5.04
C GLY A 15 15.26 -4.73 -4.40
N LEU A 16 15.50 -3.69 -5.22
CA LEU A 16 15.63 -2.31 -4.75
C LEU A 16 14.34 -1.81 -4.10
N LEU A 17 13.18 -2.04 -4.74
CA LEU A 17 11.89 -1.63 -4.21
C LEU A 17 11.53 -2.38 -2.92
N THR A 18 11.93 -3.66 -2.80
CA THR A 18 11.75 -4.45 -1.56
C THR A 18 12.58 -3.86 -0.44
N ALA A 19 13.87 -3.60 -0.68
CA ALA A 19 14.77 -3.03 0.31
C ALA A 19 14.32 -1.63 0.77
N ALA A 20 13.69 -0.87 -0.10
CA ALA A 20 13.11 0.44 0.20
C ALA A 20 11.72 0.37 0.87
N GLY A 21 11.13 -0.82 1.05
CA GLY A 21 9.78 -0.97 1.60
C GLY A 21 8.67 -0.43 0.67
N LEU A 22 8.94 -0.36 -0.63
CA LEU A 22 8.05 0.23 -1.65
C LEU A 22 7.24 -0.81 -2.43
N LEU A 23 7.53 -2.11 -2.27
CA LEU A 23 6.70 -3.15 -2.85
C LEU A 23 5.47 -3.43 -1.99
N PRO A 24 4.31 -3.71 -2.62
CA PRO A 24 3.11 -4.12 -1.91
C PRO A 24 3.29 -5.49 -1.25
N SER A 25 2.48 -5.76 -0.22
CA SER A 25 2.39 -7.10 0.38
C SER A 25 1.95 -8.12 -0.68
N ALA A 26 2.84 -9.05 -1.03
CA ALA A 26 2.62 -10.02 -2.09
C ALA A 26 1.36 -10.88 -1.88
N ALA A 27 1.01 -11.16 -0.64
CA ALA A 27 -0.19 -11.92 -0.27
C ALA A 27 -1.50 -11.11 -0.40
N HIS A 28 -1.42 -9.77 -0.46
CA HIS A 28 -2.57 -8.87 -0.40
C HIS A 28 -2.70 -8.02 -1.67
N GLU A 29 -2.31 -8.57 -2.83
CA GLU A 29 -2.36 -7.88 -4.13
C GLU A 29 -3.76 -7.38 -4.54
N ARG A 30 -4.81 -7.74 -3.81
CA ARG A 30 -6.21 -7.33 -4.03
C ARG A 30 -6.66 -6.16 -3.13
N ALA A 31 -6.00 -5.93 -2.00
CA ALA A 31 -6.18 -4.75 -1.15
C ALA A 31 -5.21 -3.66 -1.66
N ARG A 32 -5.66 -2.92 -2.68
CA ARG A 32 -4.74 -2.34 -3.69
C ARG A 32 -4.29 -0.92 -3.46
N ASN A 33 -4.77 -0.21 -2.42
CA ASN A 33 -4.24 1.05 -1.89
C ASN A 33 -5.07 1.48 -0.67
N ILE A 34 -4.46 2.24 0.23
CA ILE A 34 -5.16 3.06 1.23
C ILE A 34 -5.00 4.51 0.79
N VAL A 35 -6.10 5.25 0.69
CA VAL A 35 -6.06 6.69 0.39
C VAL A 35 -6.42 7.48 1.64
N ALA A 36 -5.77 8.63 1.79
CA ALA A 36 -5.97 9.52 2.91
C ALA A 36 -6.10 10.96 2.42
N SER A 37 -6.82 11.79 3.17
CA SER A 37 -6.87 13.22 2.90
C SER A 37 -5.46 13.83 2.92
N PRO A 38 -5.03 14.47 1.82
CA PRO A 38 -3.62 14.85 1.63
C PRO A 38 -3.16 15.97 2.57
N LEU A 39 -4.11 16.75 3.10
CA LEU A 39 -3.84 17.85 4.03
C LEU A 39 -4.08 17.46 5.49
N ALA A 40 -4.42 16.19 5.78
CA ALA A 40 -4.75 15.76 7.13
C ALA A 40 -3.59 16.03 8.11
N GLY A 41 -3.84 16.80 9.16
CA GLY A 41 -2.82 17.25 10.12
C GLY A 41 -2.00 18.49 9.70
N LEU A 42 -2.18 19.00 8.47
CA LEU A 42 -1.50 20.19 7.96
C LEU A 42 -2.44 21.42 7.86
N ASP A 43 -3.75 21.20 7.79
CA ASP A 43 -4.80 22.23 7.71
C ASP A 43 -5.54 22.46 9.04
N GLY A 44 -5.04 21.88 10.14
CA GLY A 44 -5.68 21.93 11.46
C GLY A 44 -6.63 20.75 11.74
N SER A 45 -6.87 19.86 10.78
CA SER A 45 -7.50 18.56 11.01
C SER A 45 -6.59 17.60 11.80
N LEU A 46 -7.14 16.45 12.22
CA LEU A 46 -6.36 15.42 12.90
C LEU A 46 -5.41 14.72 11.92
N SER A 47 -4.21 14.38 12.36
CA SER A 47 -3.28 13.58 11.55
C SER A 47 -3.76 12.13 11.45
N LEU A 48 -3.86 11.62 10.22
CA LEU A 48 -4.29 10.24 9.95
C LEU A 48 -3.13 9.22 10.00
N GLY A 49 -1.87 9.68 10.08
CA GLY A 49 -0.68 8.82 9.97
C GLY A 49 -0.68 7.56 10.86
N PRO A 50 -1.01 7.66 12.17
CA PRO A 50 -1.10 6.49 13.04
C PRO A 50 -2.17 5.49 12.61
N TRP A 51 -3.34 5.96 12.17
CA TRP A 51 -4.42 5.10 11.70
C TRP A 51 -4.11 4.44 10.36
N LEU A 52 -3.42 5.15 9.47
CA LEU A 52 -2.96 4.58 8.20
C LEU A 52 -1.99 3.42 8.43
N THR A 53 -1.03 3.61 9.34
CA THR A 53 -0.04 2.57 9.68
C THR A 53 -0.71 1.35 10.30
N GLU A 54 -1.66 1.57 11.21
CA GLU A 54 -2.36 0.46 11.87
C GLU A 54 -3.29 -0.28 10.91
N LEU A 55 -4.00 0.44 10.03
CA LEU A 55 -4.84 -0.17 9.01
C LEU A 55 -4.01 -1.03 8.05
N ASP A 56 -2.87 -0.51 7.56
CA ASP A 56 -1.97 -1.26 6.69
C ASP A 56 -1.49 -2.56 7.36
N ARG A 57 -1.06 -2.47 8.63
CA ARG A 57 -0.65 -3.62 9.43
C ARG A 57 -1.76 -4.66 9.58
N LEU A 58 -2.99 -4.23 9.88
CA LEU A 58 -4.14 -5.11 10.04
C LEU A 58 -4.54 -5.79 8.73
N VAL A 59 -4.53 -5.05 7.63
CA VAL A 59 -4.84 -5.58 6.29
C VAL A 59 -3.78 -6.60 5.88
N CYS A 60 -2.50 -6.25 6.00
CA CYS A 60 -1.39 -7.14 5.67
C CYS A 60 -1.30 -8.38 6.58
N GLY A 61 -1.84 -8.30 7.80
CA GLY A 61 -1.89 -9.42 8.74
C GLY A 61 -3.13 -10.31 8.60
N SER A 62 -4.06 -10.03 7.67
CA SER A 62 -5.38 -10.67 7.62
C SER A 62 -5.50 -11.70 6.49
N PRO A 63 -5.55 -13.01 6.80
CA PRO A 63 -5.82 -14.04 5.79
C PRO A 63 -7.16 -13.85 5.07
N ALA A 64 -8.16 -13.30 5.77
CA ALA A 64 -9.46 -12.99 5.17
C ALA A 64 -9.35 -11.86 4.12
N ALA A 65 -8.51 -10.85 4.37
CA ALA A 65 -8.25 -9.78 3.41
C ALA A 65 -7.53 -10.31 2.15
N ALA A 66 -6.57 -11.23 2.31
CA ALA A 66 -5.93 -11.92 1.18
C ALA A 66 -6.92 -12.75 0.34
N ALA A 67 -7.99 -13.26 0.96
CA ALA A 67 -8.98 -14.11 0.31
C ALA A 67 -10.08 -13.35 -0.44
N LEU A 68 -10.14 -12.01 -0.37
CA LEU A 68 -11.19 -11.20 -0.98
C LEU A 68 -11.34 -11.48 -2.49
N SER A 69 -12.55 -11.78 -2.95
CA SER A 69 -12.81 -12.17 -4.35
C SER A 69 -12.63 -11.04 -5.37
N GLY A 70 -12.50 -9.79 -4.90
CA GLY A 70 -12.37 -8.60 -5.74
C GLY A 70 -11.44 -7.56 -5.13
N ARG A 71 -11.28 -6.44 -5.86
CA ARG A 71 -10.46 -5.31 -5.42
C ARG A 71 -11.21 -4.50 -4.37
N PHE A 72 -10.51 -4.12 -3.30
CA PHE A 72 -11.05 -3.26 -2.25
C PHE A 72 -10.17 -2.02 -2.06
N LEU A 73 -10.81 -0.88 -1.75
CA LEU A 73 -10.17 0.42 -1.49
C LEU A 73 -10.59 0.91 -0.11
N PHE A 74 -9.62 1.32 0.70
CA PHE A 74 -9.87 2.00 1.97
C PHE A 74 -9.61 3.50 1.80
N ALA A 75 -10.49 4.33 2.36
CA ALA A 75 -10.37 5.77 2.36
C ALA A 75 -10.54 6.31 3.80
N LEU A 76 -9.61 7.16 4.23
CA LEU A 76 -9.64 7.88 5.50
C LEU A 76 -9.64 9.39 5.20
N ASP A 77 -10.48 10.13 5.89
CA ASP A 77 -10.63 11.59 5.77
C ASP A 77 -10.66 12.21 7.17
#